data_AF-W0GQR9-F1
#
_entry.id   AF-W0GQR9-F1
#
_cell.length_a   1.000
_cell.length_b   1.000
_cell.length_c   1.000
_cell.angle_alpha   90.00
_cell.angle_beta   90.00
_cell.angle_gamma   90.00
#
_symmetry.space_group_name_H-M   'P 1'
#
loop_
_entity.id
_entity.type
_entity.pdbx_description
1 polymer ?
#
loop_
_entity_poly.entity_id
_entity_poly.type
_entity_poly.pdbx_seq_one_letter_code
_entity_poly.pdbx_strand_id
1 'polypeptide(L)' 'MAVINIDGKEYMTENMSEESKATLISLQFVQGEQKRLEAQIAVYKTAERAYVVALKETLEKG' A
#
# COMPACT_ATOMS: atom_id res chain seq x y z
N MET A 1 10.90 -18.19 17.24
CA MET A 1 11.62 -17.59 16.10
C MET A 1 10.64 -16.98 15.12
N ALA A 2 10.39 -15.67 15.23
CA ALA A 2 9.80 -14.92 14.13
C ALA A 2 10.96 -14.36 13.28
N VAL A 3 10.90 -14.59 11.97
CA VAL A 3 11.87 -14.09 11.01
C VAL A 3 11.17 -13.04 10.16
N ILE A 4 11.75 -11.86 10.06
CA ILE A 4 11.29 -10.81 9.15
C ILE A 4 12.25 -10.70 7.98
N ASN A 5 11.71 -10.46 6.79
CA ASN A 5 12.50 -10.16 5.61
C ASN A 5 12.48 -8.64 5.37
N ILE A 6 13.66 -8.02 5.40
CA ILE A 6 13.86 -6.61 5.04
C ILE A 6 14.89 -6.59 3.91
N ASP A 7 14.51 -6.03 2.76
CA ASP A 7 15.37 -5.93 1.56
C ASP A 7 16.02 -7.25 1.12
N GLY A 8 15.28 -8.36 1.24
CA GLY A 8 15.75 -9.69 0.86
C GLY A 8 16.63 -10.37 1.91
N LYS A 9 16.91 -9.71 3.04
CA LYS A 9 17.65 -10.28 4.17
C LYS A 9 16.70 -10.72 5.28
N GLU A 10 16.92 -11.92 5.76
CA GLU A 10 16.20 -12.48 6.91
C GLU A 10 16.84 -12.02 8.22
N TYR A 11 16.01 -11.48 9.11
CA TYR A 11 16.41 -11.07 10.45
C TYR A 11 15.58 -11.83 11.48
N MET A 12 16.25 -12.44 12.45
CA MET A 12 15.59 -13.03 13.60
C MET A 12 15.16 -11.92 14.56
N THR A 13 13.87 -11.77 14.78
CA THR A 13 13.32 -10.68 15.62
C THR A 13 13.75 -10.79 17.08
N GLU A 14 14.07 -12.00 17.54
CA GLU A 14 14.59 -12.29 18.88
C GLU A 14 16.01 -11.74 19.11
N ASN A 15 16.80 -11.58 18.04
CA ASN A 15 18.16 -11.03 18.10
C ASN A 15 18.20 -9.51 17.91
N MET A 16 17.05 -8.86 17.69
CA MET A 16 16.96 -7.42 17.50
C MET A 16 16.99 -6.69 18.85
N SER A 17 17.62 -5.51 18.88
CA SER A 17 17.51 -4.61 20.04
C SER A 17 16.07 -4.13 20.22
N GLU A 18 15.71 -3.70 21.43
CA GLU A 18 14.37 -3.13 21.71
C GLU A 18 14.07 -1.90 20.83
N GLU A 19 15.09 -1.07 20.57
CA GLU A 19 14.99 0.05 19.63
C GLU A 19 14.66 -0.43 18.21
N SER A 20 15.35 -1.46 17.72
CA SER A 20 15.10 -2.02 16.38
C SER A 20 13.69 -2.61 16.26
N LYS A 21 13.18 -3.23 17.33
CA LYS A 21 11.79 -3.73 17.38
C LYS A 21 10.78 -2.58 17.35
N ALA A 22 11.03 -1.48 18.06
CA ALA A 22 10.18 -0.30 18.04
C ALA A 22 10.12 0.34 16.64
N THR A 23 11.27 0.45 15.96
CA THR A 23 11.34 0.93 14.57
C THR A 23 10.58 0.00 13.62
N LEU A 24 10.70 -1.33 13.80
CA LEU A 24 9.97 -2.30 13.00
C LEU A 24 8.45 -2.14 13.11
N ILE A 25 7.93 -1.93 14.31
CA ILE A 25 6.49 -1.69 14.54
C ILE A 25 6.06 -0.41 13.81
N SER A 26 6.86 0.65 13.91
CA SER A 26 6.59 1.93 13.24
C SER A 26 6.59 1.77 11.71
N LEU A 27 7.53 0.98 11.17
CA LEU A 27 7.60 0.66 9.75
C LEU A 27 6.37 -0.12 9.28
N GLN A 28 5.97 -1.15 10.02
CA GLN A 28 4.77 -1.95 9.71
C GLN A 28 3.51 -1.10 9.69
N PHE A 29 3.39 -0.15 10.64
CA PHE A 29 2.30 0.81 10.66
C PHE A 29 2.26 1.66 9.39
N VAL A 30 3.38 2.27 8.99
CA VAL A 30 3.47 3.08 7.77
C VAL A 30 3.15 2.26 6.52
N GLN A 31 3.65 1.03 6.43
CA GLN A 31 3.35 0.12 5.31
C GLN A 31 1.86 -0.24 5.25
N GLY A 32 1.21 -0.43 6.39
CA GLY A 32 -0.24 -0.64 6.46
C GLY A 32 -1.03 0.55 5.93
N GLU A 33 -0.63 1.76 6.33
CA GLU A 33 -1.26 3.00 5.86
C GLU A 33 -1.03 3.23 4.36
N GLN A 34 0.15 2.93 3.84
CA GLN A 34 0.43 2.97 2.40
C GLN A 34 -0.51 2.03 1.62
N LYS A 35 -0.65 0.77 2.06
CA LYS A 35 -1.59 -0.18 1.43
C LYS A 35 -3.04 0.31 1.45
N ARG A 36 -3.45 0.96 2.56
CA ARG A 36 -4.79 1.55 2.70
C ARG A 36 -5.00 2.66 1.66
N LEU A 37 -4.02 3.54 1.48
CA LEU A 37 -4.07 4.62 0.49
C LEU A 37 -4.06 4.07 -0.95
N GLU A 38 -3.25 3.06 -1.24
CA GLU A 38 -3.23 2.39 -2.55
C GLU A 38 -4.59 1.79 -2.92
N ALA A 39 -5.27 1.17 -1.95
CA ALA A 39 -6.62 0.65 -2.14
C ALA A 39 -7.62 1.78 -2.48
N GLN A 40 -7.56 2.92 -1.78
CA GLN A 40 -8.40 4.08 -2.10
C GLN A 40 -8.10 4.62 -3.50
N ILE A 41 -6.83 4.74 -3.87
CA ILE A 41 -6.42 5.17 -5.21
C ILE A 41 -6.97 4.22 -6.28
N ALA A 42 -6.99 2.91 -6.04
CA ALA A 42 -7.55 1.94 -6.97
C ALA A 42 -9.07 2.12 -7.19
N VAL A 43 -9.80 2.48 -6.14
CA VAL A 43 -11.23 2.83 -6.23
C VAL A 43 -11.40 4.07 -7.10
N TYR A 44 -10.65 5.14 -6.84
CA TYR A 44 -10.75 6.38 -7.62
C TYR A 44 -10.36 6.19 -9.09
N LYS A 45 -9.32 5.42 -9.39
CA LYS A 45 -8.94 5.07 -10.78
C LYS A 45 -10.04 4.32 -11.52
N THR A 46 -10.87 3.56 -10.81
CA THR A 46 -12.01 2.86 -11.41
C THR A 46 -13.14 3.83 -11.72
N ALA A 47 -13.46 4.74 -10.79
CA ALA A 47 -14.43 5.80 -11.01
C ALA A 47 -14.01 6.74 -12.16
N GLU A 48 -12.74 7.16 -12.19
CA GLU A 48 -12.17 7.99 -13.26
C GLU A 48 -12.36 7.34 -14.63
N ARG A 49 -12.03 6.04 -14.77
CA ARG A 49 -12.24 5.30 -16.02
C ARG A 49 -13.71 5.28 -16.44
N ALA A 50 -14.63 5.08 -15.50
CA ALA A 50 -16.07 5.11 -15.80
C ALA A 50 -16.51 6.49 -16.31
N TYR A 51 -16.02 7.58 -15.70
CA TYR A 51 -16.33 8.94 -16.16
C TYR A 51 -15.74 9.24 -17.54
N VAL A 52 -14.54 8.76 -17.85
CA VAL A 52 -13.94 8.89 -19.18
C VAL A 52 -14.80 8.17 -20.23
N VAL A 53 -15.28 6.96 -19.94
CA VAL A 53 -16.16 6.21 -20.85
C VAL A 53 -17.47 6.97 -21.07
N ALA A 54 -18.13 7.39 -19.99
CA ALA A 54 -19.38 8.15 -20.07
C ALA A 54 -19.22 9.45 -20.88
N LEU A 55 -18.11 10.17 -20.66
CA LEU A 55 -17.81 11.40 -21.41
C LEU A 55 -17.66 11.10 -22.90
N LYS A 56 -16.91 10.07 -23.29
CA LYS A 56 -16.77 9.67 -24.70
C LYS A 56 -18.10 9.38 -25.35
N GLU A 57 -18.98 8.62 -24.69
CA GLU A 57 -20.31 8.34 -25.21
C GLU A 57 -21.13 9.62 -25.44
N THR A 58 -21.05 10.59 -24.54
CA THR A 58 -21.77 11.86 -24.72
C THR A 58 -21.21 12.70 -25.86
N LEU A 59 -19.89 12.65 -26.10
CA LEU A 59 -19.25 13.37 -27.19
C LEU A 59 -19.50 12.72 -28.56
N GLU A 60 -19.65 11.41 -28.63
CA GLU A 60 -19.95 10.68 -29.88
C GLU A 60 -21.43 10.72 -30.26
N LYS A 61 -22.33 10.88 -29.29
CA LYS A 61 -23.78 10.98 -29.50
C LYS A 61 -24.27 12.42 -29.79
N GLY A 62 -23.44 13.43 -29.51
CA GLY A 62 -23.74 14.84 -29.78
C GLY A 62 -23.20 15.29 -31.13
#